data_AF-A0A1B6FKV4-F1
#
_entry.id   AF-A0A1B6FKV4-F1
#
_cell.length_a   1.000
_cell.length_b   1.000
_cell.length_c   1.000
_cell.angle_alpha   90.00
_cell.angle_beta   90.00
_cell.angle_gamma   90.00
#
_symmetry.space_group_name_H-M   'P 1'
#
loop_
_entity.id
_entity.type
_entity.pdbx_description
1 polymer ?
#
loop_
_entity_poly.entity_id
_entity_poly.type
_entity_poly.pdbx_seq_one_letter_code
_entity_poly.pdbx_strand_id
1 'polypeptide(L)'
;VDVSAEFQGQNKAQYVATVAVATSPVSTKSRFLMFAEKNPANSNKQGKMYVAAESSMPIVPAMNYKQALNADPTSYFNAELAFDDAKVQLKGKMQQSQARRHYLDNYPLAQ
;
A
#
# COMPACT_ATOMS: atom_id res chain seq x y z
N VAL A 1 -4.33 -6.46 -13.07
CA VAL A 1 -3.64 -7.10 -14.22
C VAL A 1 -3.18 -8.46 -13.77
N ASP A 2 -3.37 -9.46 -14.61
CA ASP A 2 -2.98 -10.85 -14.34
C ASP A 2 -2.27 -11.39 -15.58
N VAL A 3 -1.14 -12.05 -15.37
CA VAL A 3 -0.33 -12.65 -16.44
C VAL A 3 0.09 -14.04 -16.00
N SER A 4 -0.13 -15.03 -16.86
CA SER A 4 0.28 -16.41 -16.62
C SER A 4 0.96 -17.01 -17.85
N ALA A 5 1.99 -17.83 -17.63
CA ALA A 5 2.64 -18.62 -18.67
C ALA A 5 2.74 -20.07 -18.24
N GLU A 6 2.41 -20.99 -19.14
CA GLU A 6 2.42 -22.43 -18.91
C GLU A 6 3.14 -23.16 -20.05
N PHE A 7 4.02 -24.09 -19.69
CA PHE A 7 4.76 -24.92 -20.63
C PHE A 7 4.32 -26.38 -20.48
N GLN A 8 3.77 -26.95 -21.54
CA GLN A 8 3.26 -28.34 -21.60
C GLN A 8 4.27 -29.31 -22.22
N GLY A 9 5.57 -29.12 -21.97
CA GLY A 9 6.62 -30.03 -22.47
C GLY A 9 6.60 -31.38 -21.74
N GLN A 10 7.68 -32.17 -21.86
CA GLN A 10 7.83 -33.42 -21.08
C GLN A 10 7.66 -33.20 -19.58
N ASN A 11 8.07 -32.02 -19.08
CA ASN A 11 7.85 -31.58 -17.71
C ASN A 11 7.05 -30.27 -17.71
N LYS A 12 5.99 -30.21 -16.90
CA LYS A 12 5.10 -29.06 -16.78
C LYS A 12 5.75 -27.93 -15.97
N ALA A 13 5.74 -26.71 -16.50
CA ALA A 13 6.14 -25.50 -15.75
C ALA A 13 5.06 -24.43 -15.82
N GLN A 14 4.84 -23.72 -14.71
CA GLN A 14 3.83 -22.67 -14.60
C GLN A 14 4.36 -21.46 -13.83
N TYR A 15 4.03 -20.27 -14.32
CA TYR A 15 4.37 -18.99 -13.70
C TYR A 15 3.13 -18.09 -13.73
N VAL A 16 2.80 -17.47 -12.60
CA VAL A 16 1.65 -16.57 -12.46
C VAL A 16 2.09 -15.30 -11.74
N ALA A 17 1.65 -14.15 -12.23
CA ALA A 17 1.85 -12.87 -11.58
C ALA A 17 0.59 -12.01 -11.69
N THR A 18 0.11 -11.55 -10.54
CA THR A 18 -1.08 -10.71 -10.41
C THR A 18 -0.71 -9.40 -9.72
N VAL A 19 -1.17 -8.28 -10.25
CA VAL A 19 -1.00 -6.95 -9.64
C VAL A 19 -2.35 -6.23 -9.64
N ALA A 20 -2.74 -5.66 -8.50
CA ALA A 20 -3.96 -4.86 -8.36
C ALA A 20 -3.68 -3.57 -7.60
N VAL A 21 -4.26 -2.48 -8.09
CA VAL A 21 -4.23 -1.15 -7.46
C VAL A 21 -5.67 -0.68 -7.34
N ALA A 22 -6.05 -0.18 -6.16
CA ALA A 22 -7.38 0.38 -5.92
C ALA A 22 -7.25 1.73 -5.22
N THR A 23 -7.77 2.76 -5.87
CA THR A 23 -7.91 4.12 -5.35
C THR A 23 -9.33 4.61 -5.59
N SER A 24 -9.81 5.54 -4.76
CA SER A 24 -11.18 6.07 -4.89
C SER A 24 -11.23 7.55 -4.52
N PRO A 25 -11.99 8.38 -5.25
CA PRO A 25 -12.21 9.79 -4.87
C PRO A 25 -13.05 9.98 -3.60
N VAL A 26 -13.84 8.97 -3.21
CA VAL A 26 -14.77 9.04 -2.07
C VAL A 26 -14.32 8.19 -0.89
N SER A 27 -13.19 7.50 -1.00
CA SER A 27 -12.58 6.74 0.08
C SER A 27 -11.17 7.25 0.33
N THR A 28 -10.84 7.45 1.59
CA THR A 28 -9.49 7.85 2.07
C THR A 28 -8.45 6.74 1.87
N LYS A 29 -8.88 5.54 1.47
CA LYS A 29 -8.01 4.38 1.33
C LYS A 29 -7.46 4.20 -0.07
N SER A 30 -6.18 3.89 -0.14
CA SER A 30 -5.49 3.36 -1.33
C SER A 30 -4.90 1.99 -1.00
N ARG A 31 -5.00 1.05 -1.95
CA ARG A 31 -4.50 -0.32 -1.79
C ARG A 31 -3.70 -0.76 -2.99
N PHE A 32 -2.63 -1.50 -2.70
CA PHE A 32 -1.80 -2.19 -3.67
C PHE A 32 -1.66 -3.65 -3.25
N LEU A 33 -1.86 -4.57 -4.18
CA LEU A 33 -1.67 -6.00 -4.00
C LEU A 33 -0.81 -6.54 -5.14
N MET A 34 0.15 -7.40 -4.81
CA MET A 34 0.89 -8.19 -5.77
C MET A 34 0.99 -9.63 -5.29
N PHE A 35 0.82 -10.56 -6.22
CA PHE A 35 1.03 -11.98 -6.02
C PHE A 35 1.90 -12.51 -7.15
N ALA A 36 2.85 -13.39 -6.81
CA ALA A 36 3.63 -14.11 -7.78
C ALA A 36 3.87 -15.55 -7.32
N GLU A 37 3.74 -16.48 -8.26
CA GLU A 37 3.97 -17.91 -8.04
C GLU A 37 4.82 -18.48 -9.17
N LYS A 38 5.79 -19.32 -8.80
CA LYS A 38 6.61 -20.10 -9.73
C LYS A 38 6.55 -21.59 -9.40
N ASN A 39 6.31 -22.39 -10.43
CA ASN A 39 6.35 -23.84 -10.39
C ASN A 39 7.24 -24.36 -11.53
N PRO A 40 8.56 -24.51 -11.30
CA PRO A 40 9.53 -24.88 -12.34
C PRO A 40 9.51 -26.38 -12.68
N ALA A 41 9.72 -26.71 -13.96
CA ALA A 41 9.66 -28.09 -14.48
C ALA A 41 10.65 -29.09 -13.86
N ASN A 42 11.84 -28.64 -13.44
CA ASN A 42 12.94 -29.52 -13.01
C ASN A 42 13.34 -29.29 -11.54
N SER A 43 12.45 -28.72 -10.72
CA SER A 43 12.73 -28.47 -9.30
C SER A 43 11.47 -28.59 -8.46
N ASN A 44 11.57 -29.28 -7.33
CA ASN A 44 10.47 -29.38 -6.35
C ASN A 44 10.30 -28.11 -5.50
N LYS A 45 11.13 -27.08 -5.72
CA LYS A 45 11.04 -25.80 -5.00
C LYS A 45 10.07 -24.86 -5.71
N GLN A 46 8.78 -25.02 -5.40
CA GLN A 46 7.78 -24.00 -5.67
C GLN A 46 8.12 -22.75 -4.85
N GLY A 47 7.85 -21.57 -5.40
CA GLY A 47 8.06 -20.31 -4.69
C GLY A 47 6.86 -19.40 -4.82
N LYS A 48 6.45 -18.77 -3.72
CA LYS A 48 5.32 -17.84 -3.69
C LYS A 48 5.72 -16.55 -2.99
N MET A 49 5.30 -15.43 -3.56
CA MET A 49 5.48 -14.11 -3.01
C MET A 49 4.15 -13.37 -2.97
N TYR A 50 3.91 -12.68 -1.85
CA TYR A 50 2.74 -11.85 -1.62
C TYR A 50 3.19 -10.48 -1.12
N VAL A 51 2.62 -9.43 -1.69
CA VAL A 51 2.79 -8.05 -1.22
C VAL A 51 1.43 -7.42 -1.08
N ALA A 52 1.18 -6.80 0.06
CA ALA A 52 0.00 -5.99 0.30
C ALA A 52 0.42 -4.66 0.93
N ALA A 53 -0.07 -3.55 0.39
CA ALA A 53 0.08 -2.24 1.01
C ALA A 53 -1.26 -1.53 1.04
N GLU A 54 -1.59 -0.91 2.17
CA GLU A 54 -2.76 -0.06 2.35
C GLU A 54 -2.31 1.27 2.96
N SER A 55 -2.78 2.38 2.42
CA SER A 55 -2.72 3.68 3.08
C SER A 55 -4.11 4.23 3.31
N SER A 56 -4.27 5.02 4.38
CA SER A 56 -5.47 5.78 4.69
C SER A 56 -5.07 7.22 4.96
N MET A 57 -5.47 8.13 4.07
CA MET A 57 -5.18 9.56 4.14
C MET A 57 -6.51 10.34 4.22
N PRO A 58 -6.77 11.09 5.31
CA PRO A 58 -8.00 11.84 5.46
C PRO A 58 -8.10 12.97 4.44
N ILE A 59 -9.33 13.33 4.06
CA ILE A 59 -9.60 14.48 3.19
C ILE A 59 -9.59 15.74 4.05
N VAL A 60 -8.56 16.57 3.87
CA VAL A 60 -8.43 17.87 4.55
C VAL A 60 -8.87 18.99 3.59
N PRO A 61 -9.84 19.85 3.94
CA PRO A 61 -10.31 20.91 3.05
C PRO A 61 -9.21 21.92 2.70
N ALA A 62 -8.74 21.94 1.45
CA ALA A 62 -7.66 22.84 1.03
C ALA A 62 -8.07 24.33 0.97
N MET A 63 -9.33 24.62 0.65
CA MET A 63 -9.82 25.99 0.42
C MET A 63 -10.50 26.61 1.64
N ASN A 64 -10.70 25.87 2.73
CA ASN A 64 -11.34 26.36 3.93
C ASN A 64 -10.39 26.22 5.12
N TYR A 65 -9.64 27.29 5.39
CA TYR A 65 -8.64 27.34 6.46
C TYR A 65 -9.19 26.90 7.82
N LYS A 66 -10.37 27.41 8.21
CA LYS A 66 -10.98 27.09 9.50
C LYS A 66 -11.33 25.61 9.60
N GLN A 67 -11.81 24.99 8.52
CA GLN A 67 -12.08 23.56 8.50
C GLN A 67 -10.79 22.74 8.44
N ALA A 68 -9.77 23.19 7.70
CA ALA A 68 -8.47 22.54 7.60
C ALA A 68 -7.74 22.49 8.94
N LEU A 69 -7.75 23.58 9.69
CA LEU A 69 -7.10 23.68 11.00
C LEU A 69 -7.71 22.74 12.04
N ASN A 70 -9.02 22.49 11.94
CA ASN A 70 -9.75 21.62 12.85
C ASN A 70 -9.84 20.16 12.36
N ALA A 71 -9.42 19.87 11.14
CA ALA A 71 -9.39 18.51 10.62
C ALA A 71 -8.24 17.73 11.25
N ASP A 72 -8.44 16.43 11.50
CA ASP A 72 -7.36 15.54 11.89
C ASP A 72 -6.64 15.02 10.63
N PRO A 73 -5.39 15.43 10.36
CA PRO A 73 -4.63 14.96 9.20
C PRO A 73 -3.96 13.60 9.44
N THR A 74 -4.24 12.93 10.58
CA THR A 74 -3.61 11.66 10.93
C THR A 74 -3.79 10.63 9.82
N SER A 75 -2.66 10.17 9.30
CA SER A 75 -2.61 9.22 8.20
C SER A 75 -2.00 7.91 8.67
N TYR A 76 -2.43 6.81 8.07
CA TYR A 76 -1.96 5.47 8.38
C TYR A 76 -1.43 4.78 7.13
N PHE A 77 -0.40 3.97 7.31
CA PHE A 77 0.14 3.12 6.25
C PHE A 77 0.45 1.74 6.83
N ASN A 78 0.11 0.70 6.09
CA ASN A 78 0.44 -0.68 6.41
C ASN A 78 1.03 -1.33 5.16
N ALA A 79 2.11 -2.08 5.33
CA ALA A 79 2.66 -2.93 4.29
C ALA A 79 2.97 -4.31 4.85
N GLU A 80 2.76 -5.32 4.01
CA GLU A 80 3.01 -6.71 4.30
C GLU A 80 3.70 -7.34 3.09
N LEU A 81 4.72 -8.14 3.39
CA LEU A 81 5.55 -8.85 2.43
C LEU A 81 5.71 -10.27 2.95
N ALA A 82 5.30 -11.26 2.18
CA ALA A 82 5.48 -12.67 2.51
C ALA A 82 6.16 -13.40 1.36
N PHE A 83 7.14 -14.24 1.69
CA PHE A 83 7.83 -15.12 0.75
C PHE A 83 7.94 -16.49 1.38
N ASP A 84 7.36 -17.51 0.75
CA ASP A 84 7.35 -18.88 1.25
C ASP A 84 6.98 -18.93 2.75
N ASP A 85 7.94 -19.26 3.62
CA ASP A 85 7.74 -19.37 5.08
C ASP A 85 8.10 -18.10 5.89
N ALA A 86 8.47 -17.00 5.22
CA ALA A 86 8.88 -15.74 5.86
C ALA A 86 7.86 -14.62 5.65
N LYS A 87 7.67 -13.78 6.67
CA LYS A 87 6.73 -12.66 6.65
C LYS A 87 7.30 -11.41 7.34
N VAL A 88 7.16 -10.26 6.70
CA VAL A 88 7.51 -8.94 7.24
C VAL A 88 6.27 -8.04 7.20
N GLN A 89 6.01 -7.32 8.29
CA GLN A 89 4.94 -6.32 8.38
C GLN A 89 5.49 -4.98 8.84
N LEU A 90 5.06 -3.91 8.19
CA LEU A 90 5.36 -2.53 8.54
C LEU A 90 4.05 -1.79 8.79
N LYS A 91 3.96 -1.10 9.93
CA LYS A 91 2.82 -0.25 10.29
C LYS A 91 3.33 1.14 10.65
N GLY A 92 2.74 2.15 10.03
CA GLY A 92 3.11 3.55 10.20
C GLY A 92 1.90 4.40 10.54
N LYS A 93 2.11 5.35 11.45
CA LYS A 93 1.17 6.42 11.77
C LYS A 93 1.88 7.75 11.58
N MET A 94 1.30 8.63 10.79
CA MET A 94 1.82 9.97 10.52
C MET A 94 0.86 10.98 11.14
N GLN A 95 1.38 11.87 11.97
CA GLN A 95 0.59 12.91 12.65
C GLN A 95 1.27 14.27 12.52
N GLN A 96 0.47 15.32 12.53
CA GLN A 96 0.99 16.68 12.55
C GLN A 96 1.73 16.94 13.88
N SER A 97 2.95 17.46 13.77
CA SER A 97 3.76 17.82 14.93
C SER A 97 3.14 18.98 15.72
N GLN A 98 3.42 19.04 17.02
CA GLN A 98 2.98 20.16 17.86
C GLN A 98 3.60 21.49 17.42
N ALA A 99 4.87 21.48 16.99
CA ALA A 99 5.54 22.67 16.47
C ALA A 99 4.81 23.27 15.25
N ARG A 100 4.35 22.42 14.33
CA ARG A 100 3.57 22.88 13.17
C ARG A 100 2.20 23.44 13.59
N ARG A 101 1.55 22.86 14.61
CA ARG A 101 0.30 23.40 15.17
C ARG A 101 0.51 24.79 15.77
N HIS A 102 1.49 24.94 16.67
CA HIS A 102 1.83 26.25 17.25
C HIS A 102 2.20 27.30 16.20
N TYR A 103 2.91 26.91 15.14
CA TYR A 103 3.22 27.83 14.05
C TYR A 103 1.96 28.34 13.33
N LEU A 104 1.02 27.45 13.01
CA LEU A 104 -0.22 27.81 12.32
C LEU A 104 -1.16 28.65 13.19
N ASP A 105 -1.16 28.44 14.51
CA ASP A 105 -1.93 29.25 15.46
C ASP A 105 -1.43 30.71 15.51
N ASN A 106 -0.11 30.90 15.41
CA ASN A 106 0.51 32.24 15.51
C ASN A 106 0.64 32.94 14.16
N TYR A 107 0.69 32.19 13.06
CA TYR A 107 0.86 32.71 11.70
C TYR A 107 -0.15 32.08 10.74
N PRO A 108 -1.44 32.45 10.84
CA PRO A 108 -2.54 31.83 10.08
C PRO A 108 -2.44 32.02 8.56
N LEU A 109 -1.67 33.02 8.09
CA LEU A 109 -1.46 33.31 6.68
C LEU A 109 -0.24 32.59 6.06
N ALA A 110 0.54 31.84 6.85
CA ALA A 110 1.78 31.22 6.39
C ALA A 110 1.60 29.79 5.82
N GLN A 111 0.44 29.56 5.20
CA GLN A 111 0.06 28.25 4.67
C GLN A 111 0.56 28.05 3.24
#